data_AF-A0A494R7G9-F1
#
_entry.id   AF-A0A494R7G9-F1
#
_cell.length_a   1.000
_cell.length_b   1.000
_cell.length_c   1.000
_cell.angle_alpha   90.00
_cell.angle_beta   90.00
_cell.angle_gamma   90.00
#
_symmetry.space_group_name_H-M   'P 1'
#
loop_
_entity.id
_entity.type
_entity.pdbx_description
1 polymer ?
#
loop_
_entity_poly.entity_id
_entity_poly.type
_entity_poly.pdbx_seq_one_letter_code
_entity_poly.pdbx_strand_id
1 'polypeptide(L)'
;MQGWLASGDLARLDLAFSRDQAQKVYVQDRLHESAGQVRQWLAQGAAIYICGSLQGMAAGVDQALIDMLGAEAVELLIEQGRYRRDVY
;
A
#
# COMPACT_ATOMS: atom_id res chain seq x y z
N MET A 1 -0.11 17.77 2.76
CA MET A 1 0.88 16.71 2.52
C MET A 1 2.31 17.23 2.53
N GLN A 2 2.68 18.24 1.71
CA GLN A 2 4.06 18.77 1.71
C GLN A 2 4.51 19.32 3.08
N GLY A 3 3.61 19.99 3.82
CA GLY A 3 3.91 20.45 5.18
C GLY A 3 4.20 19.31 6.18
N TRP A 4 3.55 18.14 6.03
CA TRP A 4 3.79 16.97 6.90
C TRP A 4 5.07 16.22 6.55
N LEU A 5 5.46 16.24 5.26
CA LEU A 5 6.79 15.78 4.86
C LEU A 5 7.87 16.68 5.47
N ALA A 6 7.67 18.00 5.43
CA ALA A 6 8.62 18.97 5.97
C ALA A 6 8.73 18.92 7.50
N SER A 7 7.64 18.62 8.21
CA SER A 7 7.66 18.43 9.67
C SER A 7 8.16 17.05 10.12
N GLY A 8 8.23 16.08 9.20
CA GLY A 8 8.61 14.69 9.49
C GLY A 8 7.48 13.80 10.01
N ASP A 9 6.26 14.34 10.16
CA ASP A 9 5.07 13.57 10.55
C ASP A 9 4.68 12.54 9.47
N LEU A 10 5.01 12.83 8.21
CA LEU A 10 4.92 11.89 7.11
C LEU A 10 6.34 11.53 6.65
N ALA A 11 6.75 10.28 6.85
CA ALA A 11 8.09 9.83 6.49
C ALA A 11 8.29 9.69 4.96
N ARG A 12 7.23 9.38 4.23
CA ARG A 12 7.27 9.13 2.78
C ARG A 12 5.92 9.40 2.12
N LEU A 13 5.96 9.89 0.88
CA LEU A 13 4.80 10.08 0.03
C LEU A 13 5.11 9.57 -1.39
N ASP A 14 4.37 8.58 -1.85
CA ASP A 14 4.41 8.10 -3.24
C ASP A 14 3.08 8.44 -3.92
N LEU A 15 3.16 9.00 -5.14
CA LEU A 15 2.00 9.47 -5.90
C LEU A 15 1.88 8.70 -7.23
N ALA A 16 0.68 8.19 -7.52
CA ALA A 16 0.36 7.53 -8.78
C ALA A 16 -0.59 8.40 -9.61
N PHE A 17 -0.07 8.99 -10.69
CA PHE A 17 -0.85 9.75 -11.65
C PHE A 17 -1.20 8.85 -12.83
N SER A 18 -2.47 8.49 -12.96
CA SER A 18 -2.92 7.52 -13.97
C SER A 18 -3.07 8.11 -15.38
N ARG A 19 -2.89 9.42 -15.54
CA ARG A 19 -3.21 10.16 -16.78
C ARG A 19 -2.08 11.05 -17.32
N ASP A 20 -0.96 11.15 -16.62
CA ASP A 20 0.14 12.06 -17.00
C ASP A 20 1.05 11.46 -18.09
N GLN A 21 0.81 10.19 -18.43
CA GLN A 21 1.63 9.40 -19.32
C GLN A 21 0.78 8.33 -20.03
N ALA A 22 1.32 7.76 -21.11
CA ALA A 22 0.60 6.77 -21.92
C ALA A 22 0.30 5.45 -21.17
N GLN A 23 1.18 5.06 -20.25
CA GLN A 23 1.05 3.87 -19.41
C GLN A 23 0.32 4.24 -18.11
N LYS A 24 -0.81 3.59 -17.82
CA LYS A 24 -1.53 3.88 -16.58
C LYS A 24 -0.73 3.42 -15.37
N VAL A 25 -0.48 4.33 -14.42
CA VAL A 25 0.16 4.03 -13.14
C VAL A 25 -0.86 4.20 -12.02
N TYR A 26 -0.96 3.19 -11.17
CA TYR A 26 -1.86 3.09 -10.04
C TYR A 26 -1.06 2.84 -8.74
N VAL A 27 -1.77 2.81 -7.61
CA VAL A 27 -1.15 2.68 -6.28
C VAL A 27 -0.48 1.32 -6.08
N GLN A 28 -1.04 0.25 -6.67
CA GLN A 28 -0.44 -1.09 -6.61
C GLN A 28 0.91 -1.16 -7.34
N ASP A 29 1.11 -0.36 -8.39
CA ASP A 29 2.39 -0.28 -9.10
C ASP A 29 3.47 0.35 -8.20
N ARG A 30 3.11 1.45 -7.52
CA ARG A 30 4.00 2.10 -6.54
C ARG A 30 4.33 1.22 -5.34
N LEU A 31 3.36 0.41 -4.93
CA LEU A 31 3.53 -0.56 -3.87
C LEU A 31 4.55 -1.64 -4.26
N HIS A 32 4.47 -2.16 -5.49
CA HIS A 32 5.45 -3.08 -6.04
C HIS A 32 6.85 -2.47 -6.15
N GLU A 33 6.98 -1.24 -6.68
CA GLU A 33 8.24 -0.50 -6.74
C GLU A 33 8.88 -0.35 -5.35
N SER A 34 8.05 -0.20 -4.31
CA SER A 34 8.47 0.04 -2.93
C SER A 34 8.50 -1.22 -2.07
N ALA A 35 8.42 -2.41 -2.67
CA ALA A 35 8.21 -3.67 -1.96
C ALA A 35 9.24 -3.93 -0.85
N GLY A 36 10.52 -3.64 -1.11
CA GLY A 36 11.59 -3.82 -0.12
C GLY A 36 11.37 -2.95 1.14
N GLN A 37 10.99 -1.69 0.95
CA GLN A 37 10.72 -0.77 2.06
C GLN A 37 9.50 -1.18 2.86
N VAL A 38 8.43 -1.61 2.16
CA VAL A 38 7.19 -2.06 2.81
C VAL A 38 7.46 -3.31 3.65
N ARG A 39 8.21 -4.29 3.13
CA ARG A 39 8.63 -5.47 3.91
C ARG A 39 9.41 -5.07 5.16
N GLN A 40 10.32 -4.10 5.05
CA GLN A 40 11.09 -3.60 6.19
C GLN A 40 10.17 -3.00 7.26
N TRP A 41 9.21 -2.15 6.88
CA TRP A 41 8.27 -1.57 7.84
C TRP A 41 7.36 -2.62 8.48
N LEU A 42 6.90 -3.61 7.70
CA LEU A 42 6.11 -4.72 8.24
C LEU A 42 6.90 -5.56 9.24
N ALA A 43 8.18 -5.83 8.99
CA ALA A 43 9.06 -6.49 9.94
C ALA A 43 9.24 -5.68 11.23
N GLN A 44 9.10 -4.35 11.17
CA GLN A 44 9.17 -3.44 12.33
C GLN A 44 7.83 -3.24 13.05
N GLY A 45 6.77 -3.95 12.68
CA GLY A 45 5.48 -3.85 13.35
C GLY A 45 4.46 -2.90 12.69
N ALA A 46 4.73 -2.37 11.49
CA ALA A 46 3.80 -1.47 10.80
C ALA A 46 2.44 -2.11 10.49
N ALA A 47 1.39 -1.30 10.42
CA ALA A 47 0.07 -1.70 9.94
C ALA A 47 -0.22 -1.08 8.57
N ILE A 48 -0.97 -1.79 7.74
CA ILE A 48 -1.46 -1.38 6.44
C ILE A 48 -2.93 -0.99 6.56
N TYR A 49 -3.27 0.17 6.01
CA TYR A 49 -4.63 0.68 5.91
C TYR A 49 -4.93 0.98 4.44
N ILE A 50 -6.08 0.52 3.96
CA ILE A 50 -6.57 0.79 2.61
C ILE A 50 -7.95 1.43 2.71
N CYS A 51 -8.15 2.52 1.96
CA CYS A 51 -9.45 3.12 1.77
C CYS A 51 -9.69 3.51 0.31
N GLY A 52 -10.94 3.43 -0.15
CA GLY A 52 -11.34 3.79 -1.51
C GLY A 52 -12.21 2.73 -2.17
N SER A 53 -12.14 2.61 -3.51
CA SER A 53 -13.04 1.70 -4.23
C SER A 53 -12.69 0.24 -3.98
N LEU A 54 -13.69 -0.54 -3.58
CA LEU A 54 -13.59 -2.00 -3.45
C LEU A 54 -13.25 -2.63 -4.80
N GLN A 55 -13.94 -2.17 -5.85
CA GLN A 55 -13.71 -2.61 -7.22
C GLN A 55 -12.50 -1.87 -7.81
N GLY A 56 -11.54 -2.63 -8.32
CA GLY A 56 -10.32 -2.12 -8.94
C GLY A 56 -9.20 -1.85 -7.94
N MET A 57 -9.29 -0.77 -7.16
CA MET A 57 -8.17 -0.33 -6.31
C MET A 57 -7.87 -1.31 -5.18
N ALA A 58 -8.85 -1.61 -4.32
CA ALA A 58 -8.63 -2.50 -3.19
C ALA A 58 -8.18 -3.90 -3.63
N ALA A 59 -8.84 -4.47 -4.64
CA ALA A 59 -8.47 -5.75 -5.21
C ALA A 59 -7.06 -5.75 -5.83
N GLY A 60 -6.66 -4.67 -6.51
CA GLY A 60 -5.31 -4.53 -7.07
C GLY A 60 -4.23 -4.46 -5.99
N VAL A 61 -4.51 -3.76 -4.88
CA VAL A 61 -3.59 -3.69 -3.74
C VAL A 61 -3.52 -5.03 -2.99
N ASP A 62 -4.65 -5.70 -2.78
CA ASP A 62 -4.70 -7.06 -2.21
C ASP A 62 -3.78 -8.01 -2.98
N GLN A 63 -3.91 -8.02 -4.31
CA GLN A 63 -3.08 -8.87 -5.16
C GLN A 63 -1.59 -8.50 -5.07
N ALA A 64 -1.26 -7.20 -5.10
CA ALA A 64 0.12 -6.75 -4.99
C ALA A 64 0.76 -7.12 -3.63
N LEU A 65 -0.01 -7.07 -2.55
CA LEU A 65 0.43 -7.53 -1.23
C LEU A 65 0.66 -9.04 -1.20
N ILE A 66 -0.23 -9.83 -1.81
CA ILE A 66 -0.08 -11.29 -1.92
C ILE A 66 1.14 -11.66 -2.75
N ASP A 67 1.34 -11.02 -3.90
CA ASP A 67 2.47 -11.27 -4.79
C ASP A 67 3.80 -10.90 -4.10
N MET A 68 3.80 -9.86 -3.29
CA MET A 68 4.96 -9.44 -2.51
C MET A 68 5.19 -10.38 -1.31
N LEU A 69 4.20 -10.58 -0.44
CA LEU A 69 4.40 -11.17 0.88
C LEU A 69 4.09 -12.67 0.93
N GLY A 70 3.32 -13.17 -0.01
CA GLY A 70 2.65 -14.47 0.05
C GLY A 70 1.30 -14.38 0.75
N ALA A 71 0.36 -15.24 0.35
CA ALA A 71 -1.01 -15.25 0.88
C ALA A 71 -1.05 -15.48 2.41
N GLU A 72 -0.26 -16.43 2.91
CA GLU A 72 -0.19 -16.74 4.35
C GLU A 72 0.26 -15.54 5.19
N ALA A 73 1.23 -14.76 4.69
CA ALA A 73 1.72 -13.58 5.39
C ALA A 73 0.67 -12.46 5.44
N VAL A 74 -0.11 -12.30 4.36
CA VAL A 74 -1.22 -11.34 4.33
C VAL A 74 -2.33 -11.77 5.30
N GLU A 75 -2.65 -13.06 5.35
CA GLU A 75 -3.63 -13.61 6.28
C GLU A 75 -3.22 -13.38 7.75
N LEU A 76 -1.96 -13.64 8.09
CA LEU A 76 -1.42 -13.31 9.42
C LEU A 76 -1.54 -11.82 9.76
N LEU A 77 -1.34 -10.92 8.80
CA LEU A 77 -1.55 -9.49 9.03
C LEU A 77 -3.03 -9.15 9.30
N ILE A 78 -3.97 -9.85 8.66
CA ILE A 78 -5.41 -9.69 8.92
C ILE A 78 -5.73 -10.18 10.34
N GLU A 79 -5.27 -11.36 10.71
CA GLU A 79 -5.49 -11.95 12.04
C GLU A 79 -4.91 -11.07 13.17
N GLN A 80 -3.74 -10.48 12.93
CA GLN A 80 -3.11 -9.52 13.85
C GLN A 80 -3.80 -8.15 13.86
N GLY A 81 -4.81 -7.92 13.02
CA GLY A 81 -5.46 -6.63 12.83
C GLY A 81 -4.52 -5.57 12.25
N ARG A 82 -3.39 -5.97 11.65
CA ARG A 82 -2.39 -5.09 11.04
C ARG A 82 -2.65 -4.85 9.56
N TYR A 83 -3.64 -5.52 8.97
CA TYR A 83 -4.18 -5.16 7.67
C TYR A 83 -5.66 -4.80 7.78
N ARG A 84 -6.01 -3.53 7.53
CA ARG A 84 -7.38 -3.00 7.66
C ARG A 84 -7.83 -2.34 6.36
N ARG A 85 -9.10 -2.59 5.99
CA ARG A 85 -9.71 -2.09 4.77
C ARG A 85 -11.01 -1.36 5.09
N ASP A 86 -11.15 -0.16 4.56
CA ASP A 86 -12.36 0.67 4.59
C ASP A 86 -12.74 1.03 3.15
N VAL A 87 -13.38 0.08 2.46
CA VAL A 87 -13.57 0.09 1.01
C VAL A 87 -15.06 -0.03 0.65
N TYR A 88 -15.49 0.68 -0.39
CA TYR A 88 -16.90 0.82 -0.79
C TYR A 88 -17.12 0.62 -2.29
#